data_AF-A0A5N5ECK6-F1
#
_entry.id   AF-A0A5N5ECK6-F1
#
_cell.length_a   1.000
_cell.length_b   1.000
_cell.length_c   1.000
_cell.angle_alpha   90.00
_cell.angle_beta   90.00
_cell.angle_gamma   90.00
#
_symmetry.space_group_name_H-M   'P 1'
#
loop_
_entity.id
_entity.type
_entity.pdbx_description
1 polymer ?
#
loop_
_entity_poly.entity_id
_entity_poly.type
_entity_poly.pdbx_seq_one_letter_code
_entity_poly.pdbx_strand_id
1 'polypeptide(L)'
;DEILPTLQSGMDFLRDNGPAVGCYSNRFVRNIDIDGNFLDLSYNIGHWASLDQLERWSESHPTHLRIFTTFFRVAEGLSKLRLYHEVSVFDAADQLYEYINCHPGTGMLRDAVTTAAH
;
A
#
# COMPACT_ATOMS: atom_id res chain seq x y z
N ASP A 1 -14.35 -13.74 -0.20
CA ASP A 1 -14.51 -13.87 1.26
C ASP A 1 -13.26 -14.31 2.00
N GLU A 2 -12.40 -15.15 1.43
CA GLU A 2 -11.17 -15.59 2.13
C GLU A 2 -10.01 -14.57 2.05
N ILE A 3 -9.70 -14.05 0.86
CA ILE A 3 -8.51 -13.20 0.64
C ILE A 3 -8.77 -11.73 0.99
N LEU A 4 -9.90 -11.16 0.57
CA LEU A 4 -10.14 -9.72 0.74
C LEU A 4 -10.08 -9.27 2.21
N PRO A 5 -10.63 -10.00 3.21
CA PRO A 5 -10.51 -9.59 4.60
C PRO A 5 -9.08 -9.60 5.14
N THR A 6 -8.25 -10.56 4.71
CA THR A 6 -6.85 -10.60 5.14
C THR A 6 -6.06 -9.46 4.51
N LEU A 7 -6.32 -9.16 3.23
CA LEU A 7 -5.76 -8.02 2.51
C LEU A 7 -6.17 -6.70 3.16
N GLN A 8 -7.47 -6.49 3.40
CA GLN A 8 -8.02 -5.30 4.04
C GLN A 8 -7.33 -5.01 5.38
N SER A 9 -7.20 -6.04 6.23
CA SER A 9 -6.51 -5.87 7.51
C SER A 9 -5.03 -5.51 7.38
N GLY A 10 -4.33 -6.02 6.36
CA GLY A 10 -2.95 -5.60 6.08
C GLY A 10 -2.87 -4.16 5.59
N MET A 11 -3.81 -3.74 4.74
CA MET A 11 -3.89 -2.38 4.22
C MET A 11 -4.24 -1.35 5.29
N ASP A 12 -5.18 -1.71 6.19
CA ASP A 12 -5.54 -0.87 7.34
C ASP A 12 -4.36 -0.73 8.31
N PHE A 13 -3.63 -1.82 8.58
CA PHE A 13 -2.42 -1.75 9.40
C PHE A 13 -1.40 -0.76 8.83
N LEU A 14 -1.10 -0.85 7.54
CA LEU A 14 -0.14 0.05 6.89
C LEU A 14 -0.62 1.51 6.85
N ARG A 15 -1.92 1.73 6.70
CA ARG A 15 -2.53 3.08 6.75
C ARG A 15 -2.35 3.70 8.13
N ASP A 16 -2.65 2.95 9.18
CA ASP A 16 -2.78 3.48 10.53
C ASP A 16 -1.48 3.40 11.34
N ASN A 17 -0.55 2.52 10.97
CA ASN A 17 0.71 2.27 11.68
C ASN A 17 1.95 2.47 10.78
N GLY A 18 1.78 3.15 9.65
CA GLY A 18 2.82 3.34 8.64
C GLY A 18 4.20 3.76 9.17
N PRO A 19 4.30 4.77 10.06
CA PRO A 19 5.59 5.22 10.59
C PRO A 19 6.38 4.11 11.32
N ALA A 20 5.68 3.18 11.98
CA ALA A 20 6.32 2.08 12.72
C ALA A 20 7.04 1.07 11.82
N VAL A 21 6.68 1.03 10.53
CA VAL A 21 7.25 0.08 9.54
C VAL A 21 7.92 0.78 8.35
N GLY A 22 8.05 2.11 8.39
CA GLY A 22 8.64 2.87 7.29
C GLY A 22 7.74 3.04 6.06
N CYS A 23 6.42 2.90 6.22
CA CYS A 23 5.45 3.18 5.16
C CYS A 23 4.94 4.61 5.28
N TYR A 24 5.44 5.53 4.44
CA TYR A 24 5.04 6.95 4.41
C TYR A 24 3.58 7.16 4.02
N SER A 25 3.09 6.39 3.06
CA SER A 25 1.71 6.51 2.60
C SER A 25 1.21 5.16 2.10
N ASN A 26 0.06 4.71 2.60
CA ASN A 26 -0.59 3.50 2.15
C ASN A 26 -2.01 3.78 1.69
N ARG A 27 -2.35 3.38 0.47
CA ARG A 27 -3.71 3.47 -0.07
C ARG A 27 -4.14 2.11 -0.60
N PHE A 28 -5.34 1.68 -0.22
CA PHE A 28 -6.01 0.56 -0.87
C PHE A 28 -7.15 1.13 -1.70
N VAL A 29 -7.00 1.06 -3.02
CA VAL A 29 -7.88 1.74 -3.96
C VAL A 29 -8.65 0.74 -4.80
N ARG A 30 -9.82 1.16 -5.28
CA ARG A 30 -10.65 0.40 -6.21
C ARG A 30 -10.82 1.21 -7.49
N ASN A 31 -10.64 0.56 -8.64
CA ASN A 31 -10.84 1.20 -9.92
C ASN A 31 -12.29 1.67 -10.08
N ILE A 32 -12.46 2.76 -10.79
CA ILE A 32 -13.76 3.32 -11.17
C ILE A 32 -13.80 3.60 -12.67
N ASP A 33 -14.99 3.61 -13.25
CA ASP A 33 -15.22 4.23 -14.56
C ASP A 33 -15.27 5.76 -14.46
N ILE A 34 -15.56 6.43 -15.58
CA ILE A 34 -15.61 7.89 -15.65
C ILE A 34 -16.74 8.51 -14.82
N ASP A 35 -17.79 7.74 -14.55
CA ASP A 35 -18.97 8.17 -13.78
C ASP A 35 -18.81 7.87 -12.29
N GLY A 36 -17.70 7.24 -11.89
CA GLY A 36 -17.41 6.87 -10.50
C GLY A 36 -17.97 5.52 -10.07
N ASN A 37 -18.47 4.70 -11.00
CA ASN A 37 -18.94 3.36 -10.67
C ASN A 37 -17.75 2.43 -10.45
N PHE A 38 -17.79 1.64 -9.38
CA PHE A 38 -16.72 0.72 -9.06
C PHE A 38 -16.57 -0.42 -10.08
N LEU A 39 -15.33 -0.73 -10.40
CA LEU A 39 -14.93 -1.91 -11.15
C LEU A 39 -14.36 -2.98 -10.21
N ASP A 40 -14.35 -4.23 -10.67
CA ASP A 40 -13.79 -5.36 -9.92
C ASP A 40 -12.27 -5.47 -10.10
N LEU A 41 -11.58 -4.34 -9.91
CA LEU A 41 -10.14 -4.24 -9.86
C LEU A 41 -9.75 -3.35 -8.67
N SER A 42 -8.71 -3.76 -7.95
CA SER A 42 -8.20 -3.03 -6.79
C SER A 42 -6.70 -3.23 -6.67
N TYR A 43 -6.00 -2.26 -6.11
CA TYR A 43 -4.57 -2.35 -5.89
C TYR A 43 -4.12 -1.52 -4.68
N ASN A 44 -2.93 -1.84 -4.19
CA ASN A 44 -2.24 -1.04 -3.19
C ASN A 44 -1.37 0.02 -3.89
N ILE A 45 -1.33 1.22 -3.32
CA ILE A 45 -0.32 2.24 -3.63
C ILE A 45 0.41 2.54 -2.31
N GLY A 46 1.61 1.98 -2.17
CA GLY A 46 2.46 2.12 -0.99
C GLY A 46 3.72 2.92 -1.30
N HIS A 47 3.94 4.03 -0.58
CA HIS A 47 5.21 4.75 -0.57
C HIS A 47 5.98 4.37 0.69
N TRP A 48 7.20 3.90 0.51
CA TRP A 48 8.05 3.36 1.56
C TRP A 48 9.33 4.17 1.68
N ALA A 49 9.89 4.28 2.88
CA ALA A 49 11.15 4.98 3.09
C ALA A 49 12.34 4.21 2.51
N SER A 50 12.24 2.88 2.40
CA SER A 50 13.20 2.06 1.69
C SER A 50 12.60 0.74 1.18
N LEU A 51 13.25 0.14 0.19
CA LEU A 51 12.86 -1.15 -0.35
C LEU A 51 13.01 -2.26 0.71
N ASP A 52 14.06 -2.22 1.54
CA ASP A 52 14.29 -3.23 2.58
C ASP A 52 13.24 -3.18 3.70
N GLN A 53 12.63 -2.02 3.97
CA GLN A 53 11.52 -1.94 4.92
C GLN A 53 10.23 -2.56 4.37
N LEU A 54 9.96 -2.37 3.07
CA LEU A 54 8.89 -3.09 2.37
C LEU A 54 9.14 -4.61 2.43
N GLU A 55 10.36 -5.05 2.11
CA GLU A 55 10.75 -6.46 2.18
C GLU A 55 10.52 -7.03 3.58
N ARG A 56 11.06 -6.39 4.62
CA ARG A 56 10.87 -6.82 6.03
C ARG A 56 9.40 -6.93 6.40
N TRP A 57 8.57 -5.95 6.05
CA TRP A 57 7.14 -6.03 6.34
C TRP A 57 6.49 -7.21 5.60
N SER A 58 6.82 -7.41 4.33
CA SER A 58 6.24 -8.48 3.51
C SER A 58 6.66 -9.88 3.98
N GLU A 59 7.91 -10.08 4.38
CA GLU A 59 8.43 -11.40 4.73
C GLU A 59 8.16 -11.80 6.18
N SER A 60 7.94 -10.85 7.08
CA SER A 60 7.91 -11.12 8.53
C SER A 60 6.68 -10.60 9.27
N HIS A 61 5.97 -9.60 8.74
CA HIS A 61 4.85 -9.01 9.47
C HIS A 61 3.62 -9.93 9.43
N PRO A 62 2.96 -10.21 10.57
CA PRO A 62 1.83 -11.14 10.63
C PRO A 62 0.69 -10.82 9.67
N THR A 63 0.49 -9.53 9.36
CA THR A 63 -0.57 -9.13 8.43
C THR A 63 -0.30 -9.60 6.99
N HIS A 64 0.92 -9.47 6.48
CA HIS A 64 1.27 -9.95 5.14
C HIS A 64 1.41 -11.47 5.10
N LEU A 65 2.02 -12.08 6.13
CA LEU A 65 2.11 -13.54 6.23
C LEU A 65 0.74 -14.22 6.23
N ARG A 66 -0.28 -13.59 6.83
CA ARG A 66 -1.66 -14.09 6.77
C ARG A 66 -2.26 -13.99 5.36
N ILE A 67 -1.98 -12.93 4.61
CA ILE A 67 -2.40 -12.82 3.20
C ILE A 67 -1.76 -13.93 2.38
N PHE A 68 -0.44 -14.09 2.51
CA PHE A 68 0.34 -15.08 1.78
C PHE A 68 -0.12 -16.52 2.09
N THR A 69 -0.22 -16.87 3.37
CA THR A 69 -0.66 -18.22 3.79
C THR A 69 -2.11 -18.52 3.43
N THR A 70 -3.02 -17.54 3.53
CA THR A 70 -4.40 -17.70 3.04
C THR A 70 -4.44 -17.89 1.53
N PHE A 71 -3.65 -17.13 0.77
CA PHE A 71 -3.58 -17.29 -0.69
C PHE A 71 -3.17 -18.71 -1.08
N PHE A 72 -2.10 -19.26 -0.51
CA PHE A 72 -1.67 -20.64 -0.80
C PHE A 72 -2.73 -21.69 -0.44
N ARG A 73 -3.54 -21.44 0.61
CA ARG A 73 -4.63 -22.34 1.00
C ARG A 73 -5.75 -22.42 -0.02
N VAL A 74 -6.05 -21.30 -0.70
CA VAL A 74 -7.19 -21.21 -1.63
C VAL A 74 -6.76 -21.23 -3.10
N ALA A 75 -5.45 -21.20 -3.38
CA ALA A 75 -4.87 -21.07 -4.72
C ALA A 75 -5.42 -22.09 -5.72
N GLU A 76 -5.61 -23.35 -5.32
CA GLU A 76 -6.13 -24.40 -6.19
C GLU A 76 -7.56 -24.12 -6.70
N GLY A 77 -8.36 -23.35 -5.96
CA GLY A 77 -9.70 -22.93 -6.35
C GLY A 77 -9.76 -21.67 -7.22
N LEU A 78 -8.63 -20.98 -7.41
CA LEU A 78 -8.57 -19.69 -8.10
C LEU A 78 -8.10 -19.86 -9.53
N SER A 79 -9.04 -19.92 -10.48
CA SER A 79 -8.72 -20.06 -11.92
C SER A 79 -8.77 -18.76 -12.72
N LYS A 80 -9.52 -17.76 -12.24
CA LYS A 80 -9.74 -16.49 -12.96
C LYS A 80 -9.19 -15.26 -12.22
N LEU A 81 -8.78 -15.41 -10.96
CA LEU A 81 -8.20 -14.32 -10.19
C LEU A 81 -6.86 -13.92 -10.81
N ARG A 82 -6.64 -12.61 -10.97
CA ARG A 82 -5.38 -12.05 -11.46
C ARG A 82 -4.73 -11.25 -10.34
N LEU A 83 -3.53 -11.66 -9.94
CA LEU A 83 -2.69 -10.96 -8.97
C LEU A 83 -1.39 -10.58 -9.65
N TYR A 84 -0.92 -9.36 -9.42
CA TYR A 84 0.36 -8.86 -9.89
C TYR A 84 0.80 -7.68 -9.01
N HIS A 85 2.07 -7.31 -9.11
CA HIS A 85 2.60 -6.09 -8.52
C HIS A 85 3.66 -5.47 -9.43
N GLU A 86 3.88 -4.18 -9.24
CA GLU A 86 5.02 -3.44 -9.78
C GLU A 86 5.67 -2.68 -8.63
N VAL A 87 7.00 -2.70 -8.58
CA VAL A 87 7.79 -2.04 -7.53
C VAL A 87 8.86 -1.21 -8.21
N SER A 88 9.08 0.00 -7.74
CA SER A 88 10.02 0.94 -8.33
C SER A 88 10.78 1.70 -7.26
N VAL A 89 12.02 2.06 -7.58
CA VAL A 89 12.89 2.94 -6.77
C VAL A 89 13.35 4.09 -7.65
N PHE A 90 13.56 5.25 -7.06
CA PHE A 90 13.84 6.48 -7.80
C PHE A 90 14.92 7.29 -7.08
N ASP A 91 15.74 7.99 -7.85
CA ASP A 91 16.61 9.02 -7.30
C ASP A 91 15.77 10.18 -6.76
N ALA A 92 16.32 10.97 -5.83
CA ALA A 92 15.60 12.08 -5.22
C ALA A 92 15.16 13.14 -6.24
N ALA A 93 15.96 13.36 -7.28
CA ALA A 93 15.67 14.36 -8.33
C ALA A 93 14.51 13.95 -9.26
N ASP A 94 14.18 12.65 -9.31
CA ASP A 94 13.12 12.11 -10.17
C ASP A 94 11.76 12.01 -9.43
N GLN A 95 11.64 12.67 -8.28
CA GLN A 95 10.45 12.63 -7.43
C GLN A 95 9.89 14.04 -7.21
N LEU A 96 8.59 14.21 -7.47
CA LEU A 96 7.85 15.43 -7.20
C LEU A 96 6.52 15.07 -6.51
N TYR A 97 6.27 15.67 -5.35
CA TYR A 97 5.05 15.46 -4.58
C TYR A 97 4.38 16.80 -4.26
N GLU A 98 3.40 17.21 -5.08
CA GLU A 98 2.67 18.48 -4.94
C GLU A 98 1.28 18.29 -4.33
N TYR A 99 0.84 19.27 -3.53
CA TYR A 99 -0.42 19.24 -2.80
C TYR A 99 -1.09 20.61 -2.81
N ILE A 100 -2.39 20.66 -3.08
CA ILE A 100 -3.21 21.89 -3.04
C ILE A 100 -4.45 21.61 -2.19
N ASN A 101 -4.63 22.39 -1.12
CA ASN A 101 -5.77 22.27 -0.19
C ASN A 101 -6.00 20.84 0.35
N CYS A 102 -4.94 20.03 0.44
CA CYS A 102 -5.00 18.70 1.01
C CYS A 102 -4.93 18.75 2.54
N HIS A 103 -5.56 17.79 3.22
CA HIS A 103 -5.40 17.66 4.67
C HIS A 103 -3.95 17.23 5.00
N PRO A 104 -3.40 17.57 6.19
CA PRO A 104 -1.98 17.35 6.52
C PRO A 104 -1.49 15.90 6.50
N GLY A 105 -2.39 14.93 6.57
CA GLY A 105 -2.05 13.49 6.49
C GLY A 105 -2.05 12.92 5.07
N THR A 106 -2.23 13.75 4.04
CA THR A 106 -2.36 13.29 2.65
C THR A 106 -1.01 12.90 2.08
N GLY A 107 -0.86 11.66 1.61
CA GLY A 107 0.33 11.24 0.87
C GLY A 107 1.60 11.40 1.71
N MET A 108 2.55 12.14 1.16
CA MET A 108 3.88 12.37 1.72
C MET A 108 3.89 13.56 2.71
N LEU A 109 2.78 14.32 2.81
CA LEU A 109 2.68 15.42 3.78
C LEU A 109 2.78 14.96 5.23
N ARG A 110 2.33 13.74 5.54
CA ARG A 110 2.25 13.21 6.91
C ARG A 110 3.61 13.19 7.61
N ASP A 111 4.64 12.75 6.89
CA ASP A 111 5.97 12.46 7.45
C ASP A 111 7.07 13.37 6.87
N ALA A 112 6.72 14.31 6.00
CA ALA A 112 7.67 15.26 5.46
C ALA A 112 8.25 16.14 6.57
N VAL A 113 9.58 16.29 6.58
CA VAL A 113 10.27 17.19 7.50
C VAL A 113 10.07 18.63 7.03
N THR A 114 9.61 19.50 7.93
CA THR A 114 9.46 20.93 7.62
C THR A 114 10.82 21.63 7.61
N THR A 115 10.90 22.78 6.92
CA THR A 115 12.17 23.52 6.73
C THR A 115 12.86 23.98 8.01
N ALA A 116 12.17 24.03 9.16
CA ALA A 116 12.76 24.40 10.44
C ALA A 116 13.28 23.20 11.25
N ALA A 117 12.97 21.97 10.81
CA ALA A 117 13.24 20.74 11.56
C ALA A 117 14.50 19.99 11.08
N HIS A 118 15.24 20.51 10.09
CA HIS A 118 16.52 19.98 9.61
C HIS A 118 17.42 21.09 9.07
#